data_AF-A0A9E3YCH7-F1
#
_entry.id   AF-A0A9E3YCH7-F1
#
_cell.length_a   1.000
_cell.length_b   1.000
_cell.length_c   1.000
_cell.angle_alpha   90.00
_cell.angle_beta   90.00
_cell.angle_gamma   90.00
#
_symmetry.space_group_name_H-M   'P 1'
#
loop_
_entity.id
_entity.type
_entity.pdbx_description
1 polymer ?
#
loop_
_entity_poly.entity_id
_entity_poly.type
_entity_poly.pdbx_seq_one_letter_code
_entity_poly.pdbx_strand_id
1 'polypeptide(L)' 'MTFRLIVKEIAIEHGVHATFMPKPMAAHQGSGMHTHLSLFRGDENAFHDPDDPIGLTPVAKQFMAGLLRHAPDITA' A
#
# COMPACT_ATOMS: atom_id res chain seq x y z
N MET A 1 2.39 12.49 -3.57
CA MET A 1 1.95 13.40 -4.64
C MET A 1 3.06 13.70 -5.65
N THR A 2 4.26 14.05 -5.20
CA THR A 2 5.45 14.32 -6.03
C THR A 2 5.73 13.24 -7.08
N PHE A 3 5.68 11.96 -6.71
CA PHE A 3 5.93 10.85 -7.64
C PHE A 3 5.02 10.89 -8.88
N ARG A 4 3.69 11.02 -8.69
CA ARG A 4 2.74 11.05 -9.81
C ARG A 4 2.94 12.25 -10.72
N LEU A 5 3.35 13.38 -10.16
CA LEU A 5 3.66 14.59 -10.94
C LEU A 5 4.88 14.34 -11.82
N ILE A 6 6.00 13.94 -11.22
CA ILE A 6 7.26 13.71 -11.96
C ILE A 6 7.05 12.69 -13.09
N VAL A 7 6.38 11.57 -12.80
CA VAL A 7 6.09 10.55 -13.84
C VAL A 7 5.30 11.14 -15.01
N LYS A 8 4.33 12.03 -14.75
CA LYS A 8 3.57 12.69 -15.81
C LYS A 8 4.39 13.70 -16.59
N GLU A 9 5.20 14.52 -15.93
CA GLU A 9 6.05 15.51 -16.61
C GLU A 9 7.05 14.81 -17.54
N ILE A 10 7.76 13.80 -17.05
CA ILE A 10 8.72 13.05 -17.86
C ILE A 10 8.04 12.33 -19.02
N ALA A 11 6.83 11.78 -18.81
CA ALA A 11 6.06 11.16 -19.90
C ALA A 11 5.72 12.17 -21.01
N ILE A 12 5.31 13.39 -20.64
CA ILE A 12 5.00 14.47 -21.59
C ILE A 12 6.26 14.85 -22.39
N GLU A 13 7.41 14.99 -21.74
CA GLU A 13 8.69 15.27 -22.41
C GLU A 13 9.05 14.21 -23.46
N HIS A 14 8.64 12.96 -23.25
CA HIS A 14 8.85 11.84 -24.18
C HIS A 14 7.69 11.62 -25.15
N GLY A 15 6.70 12.52 -25.20
CA GLY A 15 5.57 12.46 -26.13
C GLY A 15 4.56 11.35 -25.82
N VAL A 16 4.51 10.85 -24.58
CA VAL A 16 3.58 9.80 -24.13
C VAL A 16 2.72 10.27 -22.97
N HIS A 17 1.58 9.62 -22.73
CA HIS A 17 0.67 9.95 -21.63
C HIS A 17 0.73 8.91 -20.51
N ALA A 18 1.28 9.28 -19.35
CA ALA A 18 1.22 8.45 -18.15
C ALA A 18 -0.12 8.61 -17.42
N THR A 19 -0.79 7.49 -17.16
CA THR A 19 -2.02 7.43 -16.38
C THR A 19 -1.84 6.59 -15.11
N PHE A 20 -2.53 6.99 -14.04
CA PHE A 20 -2.64 6.25 -12.79
C PHE A 20 -4.09 5.77 -12.55
N MET A 21 -4.89 5.71 -13.62
CA MET A 21 -6.23 5.15 -13.57
C MET A 21 -6.14 3.66 -13.15
N PRO A 22 -7.00 3.17 -12.24
CA PRO A 22 -6.93 1.79 -11.78
C PRO A 22 -7.10 0.74 -12.90
N LYS A 23 -7.93 1.03 -13.90
CA LYS A 23 -8.20 0.10 -15.02
C LYS A 23 -8.52 0.88 -16.30
N PRO A 24 -7.50 1.35 -17.05
CA PRO A 24 -7.73 2.15 -18.25
C PRO A 24 -8.17 1.34 -19.47
N MET A 25 -7.89 0.03 -19.48
CA MET A 25 -8.21 -0.87 -20.60
C MET A 25 -8.78 -2.18 -20.08
N ALA A 26 -9.94 -2.61 -20.59
CA ALA A 26 -10.64 -3.80 -20.11
C ALA A 26 -9.79 -5.08 -20.25
N ALA A 27 -9.11 -5.24 -21.39
CA ALA A 27 -8.30 -6.41 -21.73
C ALA A 27 -6.89 -6.45 -21.09
N HIS A 28 -6.47 -5.40 -20.36
CA HIS A 28 -5.12 -5.31 -19.78
C HIS A 28 -5.17 -5.27 -18.26
N GLN A 29 -4.08 -5.66 -17.59
CA GLN A 29 -4.01 -5.59 -16.13
C GLN A 29 -4.16 -4.14 -15.62
N GLY A 30 -4.73 -4.01 -14.43
CA GLY A 30 -4.93 -2.71 -13.79
C GLY A 30 -3.68 -2.19 -13.08
N SER A 31 -3.80 -1.01 -12.47
CA SER A 31 -2.79 -0.40 -11.62
C SER A 31 -3.31 -0.29 -10.18
N GLY A 32 -2.54 -0.78 -9.22
CA GLY A 32 -2.81 -0.67 -7.79
C GLY A 32 -1.71 0.10 -7.07
N MET A 33 -2.03 0.61 -5.88
CA MET A 33 -1.08 1.28 -4.99
C MET A 33 -1.01 0.51 -3.66
N HIS A 34 -0.22 -0.56 -3.64
CA HIS A 34 -0.03 -1.34 -2.42
C HIS A 34 0.63 -0.49 -1.35
N THR A 35 0.06 -0.51 -0.14
CA THR A 35 0.54 0.28 0.99
C THR A 35 1.03 -0.67 2.07
N HIS A 36 2.33 -0.61 2.35
CA HIS A 36 2.94 -1.33 3.46
C HIS A 36 2.76 -0.52 4.74
N LEU A 37 2.28 -1.17 5.80
CA LEU A 37 1.97 -0.53 7.08
C LEU A 37 2.72 -1.24 8.21
N SER A 38 3.24 -0.46 9.14
CA SER A 38 3.93 -0.92 10.35
C SER A 38 3.72 0.08 11.47
N LEU A 39 3.46 -0.39 12.69
CA LEU A 39 3.38 0.47 13.88
C LEU A 39 4.71 0.49 14.61
N PHE A 40 5.05 1.65 15.17
CA PHE A 40 6.26 1.85 15.94
C PHE A 40 5.92 2.38 17.34
N ARG A 41 6.69 1.94 18.34
CA ARG A 41 6.69 2.49 19.70
C ARG A 41 8.09 3.06 19.96
N GLY A 42 8.23 4.38 19.80
CA GLY A 42 9.56 4.98 19.69
C GLY A 42 10.25 4.49 18.42
N ASP A 43 11.48 4.01 18.55
CA ASP A 43 12.28 3.50 17.43
C ASP A 43 12.08 1.99 17.17
N GLU A 44 11.26 1.32 17.99
CA GLU A 44 11.03 -0.12 17.88
C GLU A 44 9.77 -0.42 17.05
N ASN A 45 9.91 -1.36 16.11
CA ASN A 45 8.79 -1.86 15.33
C ASN A 45 7.87 -2.72 16.21
N ALA A 46 6.69 -2.20 16.52
CA ALA A 46 5.71 -2.85 17.38
C ALA A 46 5.06 -4.10 16.77
N PHE A 47 5.38 -4.45 15.52
CA PHE A 47 4.90 -5.66 14.87
C PHE A 47 5.86 -6.85 14.99
N HIS A 48 7.12 -6.62 15.32
CA HIS A 48 8.13 -7.69 15.32
C HIS A 48 8.22 -8.40 16.67
N ASP A 49 8.12 -9.72 16.65
CA ASP A 49 8.34 -10.59 17.81
C ASP A 49 9.29 -11.74 17.41
N PRO A 50 10.53 -11.81 17.91
CA PRO A 50 11.48 -12.86 17.53
C PRO A 50 11.10 -14.24 18.07
N ASP A 51 10.25 -14.32 19.10
CA ASP A 51 9.85 -15.58 19.74
C ASP A 51 8.58 -16.18 19.11
N ASP A 52 7.88 -15.42 18.26
CA ASP A 52 6.71 -15.90 17.52
C ASP A 52 7.13 -16.67 16.24
N PRO A 53 6.53 -17.84 15.92
CA PRO A 53 6.92 -18.65 14.77
C PRO A 53 6.86 -17.96 13.40
N ILE A 54 6.05 -16.91 13.27
CA ILE A 54 5.94 -16.10 12.05
C ILE A 54 6.44 -14.67 12.25
N GLY A 55 7.09 -14.38 13.38
CA GLY A 55 7.74 -13.11 13.65
C GLY A 55 6.80 -11.98 14.09
N LEU A 56 5.56 -12.28 14.50
CA LEU A 56 4.51 -11.28 14.70
C LEU A 56 4.03 -11.16 16.15
N THR A 57 4.06 -9.92 16.66
CA THR A 57 3.49 -9.58 17.97
C THR A 57 1.98 -9.78 18.01
N PRO A 58 1.37 -9.88 19.22
CA PRO A 58 -0.08 -9.78 19.37
C PRO A 58 -0.67 -8.49 18.77
N VAL A 59 0.08 -7.37 18.83
CA VAL A 59 -0.32 -6.08 18.25
C VAL A 59 -0.43 -6.16 16.74
N ALA A 60 0.54 -6.79 16.05
CA ALA A 60 0.48 -7.00 14.60
C ALA A 60 -0.75 -7.82 14.20
N LYS A 61 -1.01 -8.92 14.93
CA LYS A 61 -2.14 -9.82 14.67
C LYS A 61 -3.48 -9.10 14.88
N GLN A 62 -3.60 -8.31 15.94
CA GLN A 62 -4.79 -7.49 16.21
C GLN A 62 -4.98 -6.38 15.16
N PHE A 63 -3.89 -5.73 14.72
CA PHE A 63 -3.93 -4.73 13.65
C PHE A 63 -4.47 -5.34 12.34
N MET A 64 -3.94 -6.49 11.92
CA MET A 64 -4.44 -7.21 10.75
C MET A 64 -5.89 -7.67 10.92
N ALA A 65 -6.27 -8.15 12.11
CA ALA A 65 -7.66 -8.52 12.39
C ALA A 65 -8.61 -7.32 12.26
N GLY A 66 -8.19 -6.13 12.70
CA GLY A 66 -8.92 -4.89 12.50
C GLY A 66 -9.08 -4.53 11.02
N LEU A 67 -7.99 -4.59 10.25
CA LEU A 67 -8.03 -4.34 8.80
C LEU A 67 -8.97 -5.31 8.08
N LEU A 68 -8.92 -6.61 8.39
CA LEU A 68 -9.79 -7.61 7.79
C LEU A 68 -11.27 -7.38 8.16
N ARG A 69 -11.54 -7.01 9.42
CA ARG A 69 -12.90 -6.71 9.89
C ARG A 69 -13.49 -5.48 9.20
N HIS A 70 -12.69 -4.44 9.01
CA HIS A 70 -13.14 -3.14 8.50
C HIS A 70 -12.84 -2.91 7.02
N ALA A 71 -12.33 -3.92 6.29
CA ALA A 71 -12.02 -3.81 4.88
C ALA A 71 -13.20 -3.25 4.04
N PRO A 72 -14.47 -3.69 4.24
CA PRO A 72 -15.60 -3.10 3.51
C PRO A 72 -15.81 -1.61 3.83
N ASP A 73 -15.63 -1.22 5.10
CA ASP A 73 -15.84 0.14 5.57
C ASP A 73 -14.85 1.15 4.96
N ILE A 74 -13.65 0.69 4.59
CA ILE A 74 -12.57 1.53 4.04
C ILE A 74 -12.38 1.39 2.53
N THR A 75 -13.25 0.66 1.83
CA THR A 75 -13.12 0.38 0.39
C THR A 75 -13.75 1.45 -0.52
N ALA A 76 -14.73 2.21 -0.01
CA ALA A 76 -15.64 3.06 -0.80
C ALA A 76 -14.96 4.00 -1.83
#